data_AF-A0A9W2W5M2-F1
#
_entry.id   AF-A0A9W2W5M2-F1
#
_cell.length_a   1.000
_cell.length_b   1.000
_cell.length_c   1.000
_cell.angle_alpha   90.00
_cell.angle_beta   90.00
_cell.angle_gamma   90.00
#
_symmetry.space_group_name_H-M   'P 1'
#
loop_
_entity.id
_entity.type
_entity.pdbx_description
1 polymer ?
#
loop_
_entity_poly.entity_id
_entity_poly.type
_entity_poly.pdbx_seq_one_letter_code
_entity_poly.pdbx_strand_id
1 'polypeptide(L)'
;MKHGSPCSRRRAEQRLPPHSCALFEKGPHGDQIVSGLLPDHGGRMATARSPCNPQSTVDLGAQYITRTPHYAKKHQSFYDELLAHGILKPLTSPIEGMVMKEGDCNFVAPQGLSSIVKHYLKESGAEVSFRHRVTQINLRNDKWEVSEERGSPERFDIVVLTMPVPQILQLRGDIANLISECQRQQLESVRYSSRYALGLFYEAGTKIDVPWAGQYITSNPCTRFISIDNKKRNIESSEVGPSLVVHTTVPFAVTYLEHSTEDVQELIYQQLESILPGLPQPVVTKCQKWRYSQVPRIPCYEPKVCCLSVSNNIRGGRTTLCHWEHKMFLWVLLSFFF
;
A
#
# COMPACT_ATOMS: atom_id res chain seq x y z
N MET A 1 33.16 -44.13 -2.42
CA MET A 1 33.81 -42.91 -1.86
C MET A 1 33.74 -41.85 -2.94
N LYS A 2 32.73 -40.96 -2.92
CA LYS A 2 32.76 -39.58 -2.37
C LYS A 2 33.86 -38.70 -2.96
N HIS A 3 33.42 -37.69 -3.74
CA HIS A 3 33.71 -36.24 -3.68
C HIS A 3 33.28 -35.63 -5.03
N GLY A 4 32.28 -34.74 -5.19
CA GLY A 4 31.46 -33.95 -4.27
C GLY A 4 31.91 -32.49 -4.24
N SER A 5 31.28 -31.60 -5.04
CA SER A 5 30.94 -30.18 -4.80
C SER A 5 30.86 -29.37 -6.12
N PRO A 6 30.20 -28.18 -6.18
CA PRO A 6 28.86 -27.86 -5.67
C PRO A 6 28.03 -27.09 -6.72
N CYS A 7 26.82 -27.55 -7.06
CA CYS A 7 25.89 -26.72 -7.84
C CYS A 7 25.08 -25.85 -6.88
N SER A 8 25.29 -24.54 -7.00
CA SER A 8 24.75 -23.48 -6.14
C SER A 8 23.23 -23.52 -6.03
N ARG A 9 22.71 -23.78 -4.83
CA ARG A 9 21.33 -23.45 -4.46
C ARG A 9 21.18 -21.93 -4.49
N ARG A 10 20.54 -21.37 -5.52
CA ARG A 10 20.03 -20.00 -5.45
C ARG A 10 18.96 -19.97 -4.37
N ARG A 11 19.27 -19.26 -3.28
CA ARG A 11 18.35 -19.00 -2.18
C ARG A 11 17.21 -18.17 -2.76
N ALA A 12 15.98 -18.67 -2.67
CA ALA A 12 14.80 -17.88 -2.96
C ALA A 12 14.79 -16.66 -2.02
N GLU A 13 14.96 -15.46 -2.57
CA GLU A 13 14.69 -14.22 -1.85
C GLU A 13 13.17 -14.17 -1.61
N GLN A 14 12.76 -14.52 -0.40
CA GLN A 14 11.39 -14.25 0.07
C GLN A 14 11.17 -12.73 0.04
N ARG A 15 10.55 -12.21 -1.02
CA ARG A 15 10.07 -10.83 -1.05
C ARG A 15 8.88 -10.70 -0.08
N LEU A 16 9.17 -10.15 1.09
CA LEU A 16 8.22 -9.91 2.19
C LEU A 16 7.29 -8.72 1.87
N PRO A 17 6.08 -8.67 2.48
CA PRO A 17 5.06 -7.66 2.18
C PRO A 17 5.50 -6.21 2.53
N PRO A 18 4.80 -5.17 2.03
CA PRO A 18 5.06 -3.76 2.34
C PRO A 18 5.00 -3.42 3.84
N HIS A 19 5.89 -2.55 4.34
CA HIS A 19 5.81 -1.92 5.68
C HIS A 19 6.16 -0.42 5.59
N SER A 20 5.54 0.40 6.45
CA SER A 20 5.91 1.82 6.68
C SER A 20 5.75 2.18 8.16
N CYS A 21 6.78 2.81 8.73
CA CYS A 21 6.87 3.28 10.11
C CYS A 21 7.23 4.78 10.11
N ALA A 22 6.64 5.60 10.97
CA ALA A 22 7.02 7.01 11.11
C ALA A 22 7.62 7.23 12.51
N LEU A 23 8.81 7.82 12.56
CA LEU A 23 9.63 8.07 13.73
C LEU A 23 9.78 9.60 13.92
N PHE A 24 9.73 10.09 15.16
CA PHE A 24 9.75 11.53 15.44
C PHE A 24 10.79 11.87 16.51
N GLU A 25 11.69 12.81 16.23
CA GLU A 25 12.66 13.35 17.20
C GLU A 25 12.34 14.82 17.54
N LYS A 26 12.48 15.23 18.81
CA LYS A 26 12.23 16.60 19.24
C LYS A 26 13.54 17.38 19.36
N GLY A 27 13.92 18.10 18.30
CA GLY A 27 14.90 19.19 18.32
C GLY A 27 14.24 20.58 18.23
N PRO A 28 14.97 21.70 18.42
CA PRO A 28 14.41 23.06 18.30
C PRO A 28 13.86 23.38 16.90
N HIS A 29 14.16 22.52 15.90
CA HIS A 29 13.61 22.52 14.55
C HIS A 29 12.77 21.27 14.20
N GLY A 30 12.61 20.30 15.11
CA GLY A 30 11.72 19.14 14.98
C GLY A 30 11.95 18.26 13.76
N ASP A 31 13.03 17.48 13.74
CA ASP A 31 13.33 16.55 12.63
C ASP A 31 12.36 15.36 12.65
N GLN A 32 11.60 15.19 11.56
CA GLN A 32 10.66 14.08 11.37
C GLN A 32 11.34 13.02 10.48
N ILE A 33 11.41 11.76 10.93
CA ILE A 33 12.01 10.67 10.15
C ILE A 33 10.94 9.65 9.77
N VAL A 34 10.68 9.45 8.49
CA VAL A 34 9.75 8.40 8.01
C VAL A 34 10.57 7.22 7.50
N SER A 35 10.44 6.07 8.14
CA SER A 35 11.14 4.83 7.76
C SER A 35 10.22 3.87 7.00
N GLY A 36 10.53 3.60 5.74
CA GLY A 36 9.80 2.64 4.89
C GLY A 36 10.61 1.37 4.60
N LEU A 37 9.97 0.21 4.53
CA LEU A 37 10.65 -1.02 4.07
C LEU A 37 10.84 -1.05 2.55
N LEU A 38 9.89 -0.49 1.81
CA LEU A 38 9.91 -0.54 0.35
C LEU A 38 10.84 0.51 -0.26
N PRO A 39 11.39 0.26 -1.46
CA PRO A 39 12.26 1.22 -2.16
C PRO A 39 11.51 2.40 -2.80
N ASP A 40 10.18 2.52 -2.62
CA ASP A 40 9.37 3.64 -3.11
C ASP A 40 8.26 3.96 -2.10
N HIS A 41 7.77 5.19 -2.17
CA HIS A 41 6.70 5.72 -1.35
C HIS A 41 5.36 5.03 -1.67
N GLY A 42 4.43 5.05 -0.72
CA GLY A 42 3.01 4.80 -1.00
C GLY A 42 2.40 3.54 -0.40
N GLY A 43 3.18 2.55 0.02
CA GLY A 43 2.63 1.33 0.63
C GLY A 43 1.61 0.65 -0.29
N ARG A 44 0.35 0.53 0.15
CA ARG A 44 -0.77 0.00 -0.67
C ARG A 44 -1.25 0.94 -1.77
N MET A 45 -0.72 2.15 -1.84
CA MET A 45 -0.91 3.12 -2.92
C MET A 45 0.32 3.24 -3.83
N ALA A 46 1.24 2.28 -3.77
CA ALA A 46 2.45 2.31 -4.59
C ALA A 46 2.13 2.23 -6.09
N THR A 47 2.79 3.09 -6.86
CA THR A 47 2.78 3.08 -8.32
C THR A 47 4.09 2.46 -8.81
N ALA A 48 4.01 1.37 -9.57
CA ALA A 48 5.18 0.79 -10.21
C ALA A 48 5.51 1.50 -11.52
N ARG A 49 6.79 1.48 -11.90
CA ARG A 49 7.30 2.01 -13.17
C ARG A 49 7.97 0.88 -13.95
N SER A 50 7.87 0.92 -15.28
CA SER A 50 8.62 0.01 -16.14
C SER A 50 10.11 0.37 -16.07
N PRO A 51 11.01 -0.62 -15.92
CA PRO A 51 12.45 -0.43 -16.09
C PRO A 51 12.85 0.05 -17.50
N CYS A 52 12.06 -0.31 -18.53
CA CYS A 52 12.34 0.06 -19.91
C CYS A 52 11.89 1.50 -20.25
N ASN A 53 10.83 1.99 -19.59
CA ASN A 53 10.34 3.35 -19.75
C ASN A 53 9.74 3.86 -18.43
N PRO A 54 10.43 4.74 -17.68
CA PRO A 54 9.95 5.23 -16.39
C PRO A 54 8.64 6.03 -16.43
N GLN A 55 8.22 6.52 -17.60
CA GLN A 55 6.93 7.18 -17.80
C GLN A 55 5.78 6.17 -17.91
N SER A 56 6.07 4.91 -18.25
CA SER A 56 5.10 3.82 -18.21
C SER A 56 4.93 3.36 -16.78
N THR A 57 3.78 3.68 -16.18
CA THR A 57 3.51 3.42 -14.78
C THR A 57 2.19 2.70 -14.58
N VAL A 58 2.06 1.98 -13.46
CA VAL A 58 0.85 1.23 -13.10
C VAL A 58 0.62 1.27 -11.59
N ASP A 59 -0.60 1.59 -11.16
CA ASP A 59 -0.98 1.48 -9.75
C ASP A 59 -1.24 0.01 -9.39
N LEU A 60 -0.42 -0.60 -8.51
CA LEU A 60 -0.53 -2.03 -8.18
C LEU A 60 -1.47 -2.33 -7.02
N GLY A 61 -1.77 -1.34 -6.19
CA GLY A 61 -2.69 -1.46 -5.07
C GLY A 61 -3.96 -0.67 -5.34
N ALA A 62 -4.19 0.36 -4.54
CA ALA A 62 -5.23 1.36 -4.71
C ALA A 62 -5.41 1.84 -6.17
N GLN A 63 -6.65 1.82 -6.69
CA GLN A 63 -6.93 2.13 -8.11
C GLN A 63 -7.50 3.52 -8.36
N TYR A 64 -8.40 4.00 -7.50
CA TYR A 64 -9.07 5.30 -7.56
C TYR A 64 -9.62 5.63 -6.17
N ILE A 65 -9.91 6.89 -5.87
CA ILE A 65 -10.44 7.32 -4.56
C ILE A 65 -11.92 7.62 -4.70
N THR A 66 -12.77 6.94 -3.92
CA THR A 66 -14.19 7.25 -3.82
C THR A 66 -14.45 8.15 -2.61
N ARG A 67 -15.06 9.30 -2.88
CA ARG A 67 -15.54 10.26 -1.88
C ARG A 67 -17.04 10.14 -1.73
N THR A 68 -17.49 9.69 -0.57
CA THR A 68 -18.92 9.66 -0.23
C THR A 68 -19.41 11.04 0.21
N PRO A 69 -20.74 11.31 0.19
CA PRO A 69 -21.29 12.58 0.65
C PRO A 69 -20.91 12.95 2.09
N HIS A 70 -20.80 11.95 2.97
CA HIS A 70 -20.37 12.15 4.36
C HIS A 70 -18.92 12.66 4.44
N TYR A 71 -17.99 12.00 3.75
CA TYR A 71 -16.59 12.38 3.77
C TYR A 71 -16.27 13.59 2.89
N ALA A 72 -17.14 13.94 1.94
CA ALA A 72 -17.03 15.18 1.19
C ALA A 72 -17.10 16.41 2.11
N LYS A 73 -17.94 16.37 3.16
CA LYS A 73 -18.02 17.42 4.18
C LYS A 73 -16.88 17.31 5.19
N LYS A 74 -16.69 16.11 5.76
CA LYS A 74 -15.71 15.90 6.85
C LYS A 74 -14.26 16.14 6.41
N HIS A 75 -13.92 15.80 5.17
CA HIS A 75 -12.55 15.86 4.64
C HIS A 75 -12.40 16.88 3.50
N GLN A 76 -13.29 17.88 3.42
CA GLN A 76 -13.35 18.83 2.31
C GLN A 76 -11.99 19.46 1.99
N SER A 77 -11.29 19.99 3.00
CA SER A 77 -10.01 20.69 2.81
C SER A 77 -8.95 19.83 2.12
N PHE A 78 -8.89 18.52 2.42
CA PHE A 78 -7.93 17.60 1.80
C PHE A 78 -8.24 17.37 0.32
N TYR A 79 -9.52 17.28 -0.04
CA TYR A 79 -9.90 17.14 -1.45
C TYR A 79 -9.62 18.43 -2.22
N ASP A 80 -9.99 19.58 -1.65
CA ASP A 80 -9.80 20.88 -2.29
C ASP A 80 -8.30 21.14 -2.54
N GLU A 81 -7.44 20.84 -1.57
CA GLU A 81 -5.98 20.93 -1.70
C GLU A 81 -5.44 20.00 -2.80
N LEU A 82 -5.74 18.69 -2.74
CA LEU A 82 -5.24 17.71 -3.72
C LEU A 82 -5.73 18.01 -5.14
N LEU A 83 -6.93 18.56 -5.29
CA LEU A 83 -7.48 19.01 -6.57
C LEU A 83 -6.78 20.28 -7.06
N ALA A 84 -6.57 21.27 -6.18
CA ALA A 84 -5.90 22.52 -6.52
C ALA A 84 -4.45 22.30 -6.97
N HIS A 85 -3.75 21.35 -6.37
CA HIS A 85 -2.39 20.95 -6.78
C HIS A 85 -2.36 19.99 -7.97
N GLY A 86 -3.52 19.58 -8.52
CA GLY A 86 -3.61 18.66 -9.65
C GLY A 86 -3.13 17.23 -9.34
N ILE A 87 -2.97 16.89 -8.05
CA ILE A 87 -2.58 15.56 -7.58
C ILE A 87 -3.74 14.59 -7.77
N LEU A 88 -4.96 15.04 -7.53
CA LEU A 88 -6.18 14.33 -7.89
C LEU A 88 -6.90 15.02 -9.04
N LYS A 89 -7.62 14.23 -9.83
CA LYS A 89 -8.60 14.68 -10.82
C LYS A 89 -9.84 13.79 -10.76
N PRO A 90 -11.03 14.30 -11.11
CA PRO A 90 -12.21 13.45 -11.28
C PRO A 90 -11.93 12.30 -12.24
N LEU A 91 -12.39 11.10 -11.89
CA LEU A 91 -12.37 9.95 -12.79
C LEU A 91 -13.46 10.15 -13.85
N THR A 92 -13.04 10.31 -15.11
CA THR A 92 -13.94 10.47 -16.26
C THR A 92 -14.01 9.22 -17.13
N SER A 93 -13.00 8.35 -17.05
CA SER A 93 -12.92 7.14 -17.86
C SER A 93 -13.89 6.05 -17.36
N PRO A 94 -14.55 5.30 -18.27
CA PRO A 94 -15.53 4.29 -17.89
C PRO A 94 -14.90 3.12 -17.12
N ILE A 95 -15.50 2.76 -15.99
CA ILE A 95 -15.19 1.53 -15.24
C ILE A 95 -16.44 0.65 -15.22
N GLU A 96 -16.40 -0.48 -15.91
CA GLU A 96 -17.50 -1.43 -15.97
C GLU A 96 -17.69 -2.19 -14.65
N GLY A 97 -18.95 -2.42 -14.29
CA GLY A 97 -19.32 -3.10 -13.04
C GLY A 97 -19.05 -2.27 -11.78
N MET A 98 -18.72 -0.98 -11.93
CA MET A 98 -18.61 -0.04 -10.82
C MET A 98 -19.99 0.26 -10.23
N VAL A 99 -20.12 0.09 -8.92
CA VAL A 99 -21.34 0.44 -8.19
C VAL A 99 -21.17 1.81 -7.56
N MET A 100 -22.02 2.76 -7.96
CA MET A 100 -22.05 4.13 -7.43
C MET A 100 -23.28 4.33 -6.57
N LYS A 101 -23.12 4.94 -5.39
CA LYS A 101 -24.25 5.46 -4.63
C LYS A 101 -24.51 6.91 -5.01
N GLU A 102 -25.72 7.37 -4.73
CA GLU A 102 -26.08 8.76 -4.94
C GLU A 102 -25.12 9.70 -4.20
N GLY A 103 -24.54 10.65 -4.94
CA GLY A 103 -23.58 11.62 -4.43
C GLY A 103 -22.15 11.12 -4.25
N ASP A 104 -21.84 9.85 -4.56
CA ASP A 104 -20.45 9.39 -4.61
C ASP A 104 -19.70 10.05 -5.77
N CYS A 105 -18.44 10.42 -5.55
CA CYS A 105 -17.54 10.99 -6.56
C CYS A 105 -16.23 10.19 -6.58
N ASN A 106 -15.73 9.84 -7.77
CA ASN A 106 -14.45 9.14 -7.90
C ASN A 106 -13.35 10.03 -8.45
N PHE A 107 -12.14 9.79 -7.97
CA PHE A 107 -10.94 10.53 -8.34
C PHE A 107 -9.80 9.58 -8.68
N VAL A 108 -8.92 10.00 -9.56
CA VAL A 108 -7.66 9.34 -9.90
C VAL A 108 -6.50 10.31 -9.70
N ALA A 109 -5.29 9.77 -9.52
CA ALA A 109 -4.09 10.58 -9.51
C ALA A 109 -3.37 10.46 -10.87
N PRO A 110 -3.28 11.52 -11.69
CA PRO A 110 -2.67 11.45 -13.02
C PRO A 110 -1.22 10.94 -12.99
N GLN A 111 -0.44 11.35 -11.99
CA GLN A 111 0.95 10.93 -11.81
C GLN A 111 1.09 9.60 -11.03
N GLY A 112 0.00 8.83 -10.90
CA GLY A 112 -0.08 7.60 -10.11
C GLY A 112 -0.43 7.86 -8.65
N LEU A 113 -1.10 6.93 -7.99
CA LEU A 113 -1.62 7.14 -6.63
C LEU A 113 -0.54 7.41 -5.57
N SER A 114 0.68 6.95 -5.80
CA SER A 114 1.82 7.26 -4.92
C SER A 114 2.14 8.76 -4.85
N SER A 115 1.69 9.55 -5.83
CA SER A 115 1.88 11.02 -5.84
C SER A 115 1.21 11.71 -4.64
N ILE A 116 0.11 11.17 -4.12
CA ILE A 116 -0.57 11.71 -2.94
C ILE A 116 0.34 11.59 -1.71
N VAL A 117 0.98 10.43 -1.55
CA VAL A 117 1.91 10.19 -0.44
C VAL A 117 3.15 11.06 -0.58
N LYS A 118 3.66 11.20 -1.81
CA LYS A 118 4.83 12.05 -2.11
C LYS A 118 4.55 13.53 -1.83
N HIS A 119 3.36 14.01 -2.15
CA HIS A 119 2.94 15.38 -1.85
C HIS A 119 3.00 15.65 -0.34
N TYR A 120 2.33 14.82 0.46
CA TYR A 120 2.29 15.05 1.90
C TYR A 120 3.63 14.82 2.61
N LEU A 121 4.47 13.91 2.10
CA LEU A 121 5.85 13.75 2.56
C LEU A 121 6.69 14.99 2.28
N LYS A 122 6.52 15.59 1.10
CA LYS A 122 7.22 16.82 0.73
C LYS A 122 6.72 17.99 1.58
N GLU A 123 5.42 18.10 1.78
CA GLU A 123 4.81 19.17 2.59
C GLU A 123 5.21 19.09 4.05
N SER A 124 5.38 17.88 4.60
CA SER A 124 5.81 17.71 5.99
C SER A 124 7.27 18.09 6.23
N GLY A 125 8.09 18.17 5.17
CA GLY A 125 9.54 18.40 5.29
C GLY A 125 10.28 17.27 6.03
N ALA A 126 9.69 16.08 6.11
CA ALA A 126 10.26 14.96 6.83
C ALA A 126 11.44 14.35 6.06
N GLU A 127 12.48 13.96 6.77
CA GLU A 127 13.51 13.06 6.25
C GLU A 127 12.91 11.67 6.07
N VAL A 128 13.18 11.02 4.93
CA VAL A 128 12.58 9.72 4.61
C VAL A 128 13.67 8.70 4.34
N SER A 129 13.70 7.67 5.16
CA SER A 129 14.68 6.59 5.11
C SER A 129 14.04 5.31 4.58
N PHE A 130 14.58 4.77 3.48
CA PHE A 130 14.05 3.56 2.83
C PHE A 130 14.90 2.33 3.07
N ARG A 131 14.25 1.16 3.07
CA ARG A 131 14.88 -0.13 3.39
C ARG A 131 15.28 -0.24 4.86
N HIS A 132 14.60 0.54 5.72
CA HIS A 132 14.77 0.56 7.16
C HIS A 132 13.64 -0.28 7.80
N ARG A 133 13.96 -1.53 8.15
CA ARG A 133 12.99 -2.45 8.76
C ARG A 133 13.08 -2.36 10.27
N VAL A 134 12.15 -1.65 10.90
CA VAL A 134 12.01 -1.68 12.37
C VAL A 134 11.68 -3.09 12.83
N THR A 135 12.45 -3.61 13.79
CA THR A 135 12.26 -4.95 14.36
C THR A 135 12.01 -4.92 15.86
N GLN A 136 12.55 -3.93 16.57
CA GLN A 136 12.41 -3.82 18.02
C GLN A 136 12.20 -2.37 18.45
N ILE A 137 11.40 -2.16 19.50
CA ILE A 137 11.20 -0.85 20.13
C ILE A 137 11.29 -1.04 21.64
N ASN A 138 12.26 -0.37 22.26
CA ASN A 138 12.54 -0.44 23.70
C ASN A 138 12.48 0.95 24.34
N LEU A 139 12.18 1.00 25.63
CA LEU A 139 12.24 2.24 26.40
C LEU A 139 13.57 2.28 27.17
N ARG A 140 14.42 3.28 26.88
CA ARG A 140 15.74 3.44 27.50
C ARG A 140 15.95 4.90 27.87
N ASN A 141 16.24 5.17 29.15
CA ASN A 141 16.52 6.52 29.66
C ASN A 141 15.49 7.56 29.19
N ASP A 142 14.21 7.24 29.36
CA ASP A 142 13.08 8.08 28.98
C ASP A 142 12.90 8.38 27.47
N LYS A 143 13.63 7.68 26.60
CA LYS A 143 13.47 7.75 25.13
C LYS A 143 13.17 6.39 24.51
N TRP A 144 12.51 6.40 23.36
CA TRP A 144 12.30 5.22 22.54
C TRP A 144 13.56 4.89 21.77
N GLU A 145 14.14 3.73 22.02
CA GLU A 145 15.21 3.17 21.23
C GLU A 145 14.61 2.23 20.18
N VAL A 146 14.72 2.60 18.92
CA VAL A 146 14.16 1.88 17.77
C VAL A 146 15.30 1.14 17.08
N SER A 147 15.21 -0.18 17.05
CA SER A 147 16.21 -1.04 16.41
C SER A 147 15.69 -1.59 15.08
N GLU A 148 16.57 -1.55 14.10
CA GLU A 148 16.30 -2.02 12.75
C GLU A 148 16.95 -3.38 12.48
N GLU A 149 16.57 -4.03 11.39
CA GLU A 149 17.18 -5.30 10.97
C GLU A 149 18.69 -5.17 10.72
N ARG A 150 19.13 -3.99 10.27
CA ARG A 150 20.53 -3.68 10.02
C ARG A 150 20.79 -2.25 10.48
N GLY A 151 21.91 -2.00 11.14
CA GLY A 151 22.28 -0.67 11.63
C GLY A 151 22.30 -0.61 13.15
N SER A 152 22.72 0.54 13.66
CA SER A 152 22.65 0.87 15.09
C SER A 152 21.25 1.32 15.47
N PRO A 153 20.78 1.06 16.71
CA PRO A 153 19.53 1.63 17.20
C PRO A 153 19.58 3.16 17.23
N GLU A 154 18.44 3.77 16.93
CA GLU A 154 18.23 5.22 16.97
C GLU A 154 17.26 5.61 18.09
N ARG A 155 17.35 6.84 18.58
CA ARG A 155 16.57 7.29 19.75
C ARG A 155 15.58 8.39 19.37
N PHE A 156 14.35 8.22 19.83
CA PHE A 156 13.22 9.10 19.50
C PHE A 156 12.44 9.47 20.74
N ASP A 157 11.83 10.65 20.73
CA ASP A 157 10.92 11.07 21.81
C ASP A 157 9.50 10.49 21.58
N ILE A 158 9.11 10.29 20.32
CA ILE A 158 7.80 9.77 19.92
C ILE A 158 7.96 8.77 18.77
N VAL A 159 7.21 7.68 18.83
CA VAL A 159 7.10 6.70 17.74
C VAL A 159 5.65 6.52 17.33
N VAL A 160 5.36 6.54 16.01
CA VAL A 160 4.02 6.33 15.45
C VAL A 160 4.04 5.18 14.47
N LEU A 161 3.24 4.16 14.78
CA LEU A 161 3.14 2.95 13.97
C LEU A 161 1.93 3.02 13.02
N THR A 162 2.20 2.89 11.72
CA THR A 162 1.18 2.99 10.65
C THR A 162 1.08 1.76 9.76
N MET A 163 1.92 0.74 10.00
CA MET A 163 1.89 -0.51 9.24
C MET A 163 0.70 -1.40 9.66
N PRO A 164 0.23 -2.33 8.80
CA PRO A 164 -0.78 -3.33 9.14
C PRO A 164 -0.62 -3.94 10.54
N VAL A 165 -1.73 -4.05 11.28
CA VAL A 165 -1.76 -4.52 12.68
C VAL A 165 -0.97 -5.81 12.94
N PRO A 166 -1.07 -6.87 12.10
CA PRO A 166 -0.24 -8.07 12.28
C PRO A 166 1.26 -7.80 12.28
N GLN A 167 1.74 -6.77 11.57
CA GLN A 167 3.14 -6.37 11.56
C GLN A 167 3.51 -5.57 12.82
N ILE A 168 2.60 -4.80 13.40
CA ILE A 168 2.78 -4.18 14.73
C ILE A 168 2.97 -5.26 15.80
N LEU A 169 2.13 -6.30 15.78
CA LEU A 169 2.18 -7.40 16.73
C LEU A 169 3.44 -8.29 16.59
N GLN A 170 4.19 -8.16 15.48
CA GLN A 170 5.47 -8.86 15.26
C GLN A 170 6.68 -8.11 15.83
N LEU A 171 6.52 -6.83 16.21
CA LEU A 171 7.60 -6.05 16.82
C LEU A 171 7.99 -6.65 18.19
N ARG A 172 9.28 -6.64 18.48
CA ARG A 172 9.84 -7.15 19.74
C ARG A 172 10.27 -6.00 20.66
N GLY A 173 10.66 -6.35 21.89
CA GLY A 173 11.12 -5.39 22.89
C GLY A 173 10.00 -4.94 23.82
N ASP A 174 10.24 -3.86 24.55
CA ASP A 174 9.32 -3.36 25.60
C ASP A 174 7.94 -3.03 25.04
N ILE A 175 7.82 -2.67 23.76
CA ILE A 175 6.53 -2.45 23.09
C ILE A 175 5.54 -3.63 23.23
N ALA A 176 6.04 -4.86 23.24
CA ALA A 176 5.17 -6.04 23.38
C ALA A 176 4.49 -6.10 24.75
N ASN A 177 5.13 -5.54 25.78
CA ASN A 177 4.65 -5.47 27.17
C ASN A 177 3.78 -4.23 27.42
N LEU A 178 3.91 -3.18 26.61
CA LEU A 178 3.11 -1.95 26.71
C LEU A 178 1.69 -2.11 26.16
N ILE A 179 1.46 -3.14 25.35
CA ILE A 179 0.14 -3.51 24.84
C ILE A 179 -0.54 -4.39 25.89
N SER A 180 -1.55 -3.84 26.58
CA SER A 180 -2.34 -4.61 27.54
C SER A 180 -3.03 -5.81 26.89
N GLU A 181 -3.42 -6.81 27.67
CA GLU A 181 -4.10 -8.01 27.17
C GLU A 181 -5.38 -7.67 26.40
N CYS A 182 -6.20 -6.74 26.91
CA CYS A 182 -7.41 -6.28 26.23
C CYS A 182 -7.09 -5.62 24.88
N GLN A 183 -6.06 -4.76 24.83
CA GLN A 183 -5.62 -4.14 23.56
C GLN A 183 -5.09 -5.18 22.59
N ARG A 184 -4.33 -6.17 23.08
CA ARG A 184 -3.82 -7.27 22.27
C ARG A 184 -4.95 -8.07 21.63
N GLN A 185 -5.96 -8.46 22.40
CA GLN A 185 -7.15 -9.16 21.89
C GLN A 185 -7.88 -8.32 20.82
N GLN A 186 -8.00 -7.00 21.02
CA GLN A 186 -8.59 -6.11 20.02
C GLN A 186 -7.76 -6.04 18.74
N LEU A 187 -6.44 -5.92 18.84
CA LEU A 187 -5.53 -5.89 17.68
C LEU A 187 -5.53 -7.23 16.93
N GLU A 188 -5.50 -8.34 17.66
CA GLU A 188 -5.56 -9.70 17.12
C GLU A 188 -6.93 -10.03 16.51
N SER A 189 -7.98 -9.26 16.78
CA SER A 189 -9.27 -9.40 16.11
C SER A 189 -9.26 -8.82 14.69
N VAL A 190 -8.31 -7.93 14.36
CA VAL A 190 -8.24 -7.29 13.05
C VAL A 190 -7.86 -8.32 11.99
N ARG A 191 -8.66 -8.42 10.94
CA ARG A 191 -8.44 -9.34 9.80
C ARG A 191 -8.20 -8.54 8.54
N TYR A 192 -7.29 -9.04 7.71
CA TYR A 192 -7.03 -8.51 6.37
C TYR A 192 -7.31 -9.60 5.35
N SER A 193 -7.90 -9.22 4.22
CA SER A 193 -7.89 -10.05 3.03
C SER A 193 -6.49 -10.08 2.40
N SER A 194 -6.24 -11.08 1.56
CA SER A 194 -5.06 -11.14 0.71
C SER A 194 -5.45 -11.05 -0.76
N ARG A 195 -4.59 -10.45 -1.58
CA ARG A 195 -4.73 -10.37 -3.04
C ARG A 195 -3.37 -10.42 -3.72
N TYR A 196 -3.34 -10.86 -4.97
CA TYR A 196 -2.24 -10.58 -5.88
C TYR A 196 -2.63 -9.46 -6.84
N ALA A 197 -1.64 -8.67 -7.24
CA ALA A 197 -1.74 -7.71 -8.32
C ALA A 197 -0.67 -8.02 -9.36
N LEU A 198 -1.07 -8.13 -10.63
CA LEU A 198 -0.17 -8.32 -11.76
C LEU A 198 -0.19 -7.08 -12.64
N GLY A 199 0.89 -6.31 -12.63
CA GLY A 199 1.12 -5.21 -13.56
C GLY A 199 1.82 -5.71 -14.83
N LEU A 200 1.31 -5.31 -15.99
CA LEU A 200 1.82 -5.63 -17.32
C LEU A 200 2.13 -4.32 -18.03
N PHE A 201 3.34 -4.18 -18.56
CA PHE A 201 3.78 -3.02 -19.33
C PHE A 201 4.00 -3.45 -20.78
N TYR A 202 3.50 -2.64 -21.72
CA TYR A 202 3.59 -2.90 -23.14
C TYR A 202 4.45 -1.85 -23.84
N GLU A 203 4.90 -2.16 -25.06
CA GLU A 203 5.63 -1.20 -25.89
C GLU A 203 4.74 -0.06 -26.39
N ALA A 204 5.38 1.06 -26.69
CA ALA A 204 4.74 2.18 -27.38
C ALA A 204 4.07 1.71 -28.68
N GLY A 205 2.90 2.26 -28.98
CA GLY A 205 2.09 1.85 -30.14
C GLY A 205 1.22 0.60 -29.92
N THR A 206 1.42 -0.16 -28.84
CA THR A 206 0.51 -1.27 -28.50
C THR A 206 -0.90 -0.76 -28.23
N LYS A 207 -1.91 -1.40 -28.83
CA LYS A 207 -3.33 -1.08 -28.61
C LYS A 207 -4.01 -2.20 -27.83
N ILE A 208 -4.69 -1.83 -26.74
CA ILE A 208 -5.61 -2.71 -26.01
C ILE A 208 -7.01 -2.21 -26.29
N ASP A 209 -7.70 -2.89 -27.21
CA ASP A 209 -8.97 -2.46 -27.76
C ASP A 209 -10.14 -2.98 -26.92
N VAL A 210 -10.49 -2.21 -25.90
CA VAL A 210 -11.67 -2.41 -25.05
C VAL A 210 -12.31 -1.05 -24.78
N PRO A 211 -13.64 -0.98 -24.62
CA PRO A 211 -14.37 0.28 -24.46
C PRO A 211 -14.21 0.89 -23.07
N TRP A 212 -13.66 0.15 -22.11
CA TRP A 212 -13.50 0.53 -20.72
C TRP A 212 -12.05 0.82 -20.33
N ALA A 213 -11.86 1.58 -19.27
CA ALA A 213 -10.56 1.80 -18.62
C ALA A 213 -10.35 0.90 -17.40
N GLY A 214 -11.44 0.38 -16.82
CA GLY A 214 -11.39 -0.74 -15.89
C GLY A 214 -12.66 -1.57 -15.93
N GLN A 215 -12.59 -2.79 -15.41
CA GLN A 215 -13.72 -3.72 -15.38
C GLN A 215 -13.68 -4.56 -14.11
N TYR A 216 -14.79 -4.57 -13.38
CA TYR A 216 -15.03 -5.51 -12.29
C TYR A 216 -15.57 -6.83 -12.83
N ILE A 217 -14.92 -7.92 -12.44
CA ILE A 217 -15.25 -9.28 -12.88
C ILE A 217 -15.71 -10.09 -11.67
N THR A 218 -16.88 -10.70 -11.76
CA THR A 218 -17.49 -11.49 -10.68
C THR A 218 -17.59 -12.98 -10.99
N SER A 219 -17.51 -13.37 -12.26
CA SER A 219 -17.65 -14.75 -12.74
C SER A 219 -16.34 -15.53 -12.81
N ASN A 220 -15.18 -14.86 -12.85
CA ASN A 220 -13.88 -15.53 -12.95
C ASN A 220 -13.36 -15.94 -11.56
N PRO A 221 -12.82 -17.17 -11.39
CA PRO A 221 -12.34 -17.65 -10.10
C PRO A 221 -11.05 -16.95 -9.63
N CYS A 222 -10.23 -16.47 -10.57
CA CYS A 222 -8.94 -15.84 -10.31
C CYS A 222 -9.02 -14.31 -10.33
N THR A 223 -9.61 -13.71 -11.36
CA THR A 223 -9.55 -12.26 -11.59
C THR A 223 -10.79 -11.55 -11.04
N ARG A 224 -10.58 -10.52 -10.20
CA ARG A 224 -11.65 -9.68 -9.65
C ARG A 224 -11.78 -8.34 -10.37
N PHE A 225 -10.68 -7.78 -10.84
CA PHE A 225 -10.66 -6.46 -11.47
C PHE A 225 -9.50 -6.36 -12.45
N ILE A 226 -9.73 -5.68 -13.58
CA ILE A 226 -8.72 -5.32 -14.57
C ILE A 226 -8.78 -3.80 -14.77
N SER A 227 -7.64 -3.14 -14.92
CA SER A 227 -7.59 -1.75 -15.38
C SER A 227 -6.48 -1.52 -16.40
N ILE A 228 -6.82 -0.76 -17.43
CA ILE A 228 -5.85 -0.16 -18.35
C ILE A 228 -5.49 1.20 -17.76
N ASP A 229 -4.39 1.24 -17.04
CA ASP A 229 -4.06 2.27 -16.07
C ASP A 229 -3.82 3.65 -16.72
N ASN A 230 -3.24 3.67 -17.92
CA ASN A 230 -3.09 4.90 -18.70
C ASN A 230 -4.44 5.43 -19.21
N LYS A 231 -5.37 4.56 -19.66
CA LYS A 231 -6.74 4.96 -19.99
C LYS A 231 -7.49 5.47 -18.75
N LYS A 232 -7.33 4.81 -17.60
CA LYS A 232 -7.93 5.18 -16.31
C LYS A 232 -7.49 6.58 -15.87
N ARG A 233 -6.20 6.90 -16.05
CA ARG A 233 -5.61 8.20 -15.69
C ARG A 233 -5.73 9.26 -16.80
N ASN A 234 -6.36 8.93 -17.92
CA ASN A 234 -6.50 9.78 -19.10
C ASN A 234 -5.15 10.33 -19.60
N ILE A 235 -4.16 9.44 -19.71
CA ILE A 235 -2.81 9.75 -20.21
C ILE A 235 -2.75 9.34 -21.68
N GLU A 236 -2.67 10.34 -22.54
CA GLU A 236 -2.45 10.17 -23.97
C GLU A 236 -0.97 10.46 -24.28
N SER A 237 -0.24 9.43 -24.72
CA SER A 237 1.13 9.58 -25.20
C SER A 237 1.41 8.50 -26.24
N SER A 238 1.96 8.90 -27.38
CA SER A 238 2.44 7.98 -28.41
C SER A 238 3.78 7.34 -28.05
N GLU A 239 4.49 7.90 -27.07
CA GLU A 239 5.84 7.47 -26.65
C GLU A 239 5.81 6.47 -25.49
N VAL A 240 4.66 6.31 -24.84
CA VAL A 240 4.47 5.43 -23.69
C VAL A 240 3.44 4.37 -24.02
N GLY A 241 3.85 3.10 -23.97
CA GLY A 241 2.94 1.98 -24.16
C GLY A 241 1.93 1.84 -23.01
N PRO A 242 0.79 1.19 -23.27
CA PRO A 242 -0.23 1.00 -22.24
C PRO A 242 0.30 0.18 -21.07
N SER A 243 -0.31 0.40 -19.92
CA SER A 243 -0.07 -0.39 -18.72
C SER A 243 -1.37 -1.01 -18.25
N LEU A 244 -1.36 -2.30 -17.94
CA LEU A 244 -2.51 -3.04 -17.45
C LEU A 244 -2.23 -3.56 -16.04
N VAL A 245 -3.23 -3.53 -15.17
CA VAL A 245 -3.19 -4.21 -13.87
C VAL A 245 -4.34 -5.20 -13.75
N VAL A 246 -4.04 -6.38 -13.23
CA VAL A 246 -5.00 -7.39 -12.82
C VAL A 246 -4.96 -7.50 -11.30
N HIS A 247 -6.12 -7.45 -10.64
CA HIS A 247 -6.27 -7.83 -9.24
C HIS A 247 -7.00 -9.15 -9.12
N THR A 248 -6.44 -10.07 -8.35
CA THR A 248 -7.06 -11.37 -8.12
C THR A 248 -8.21 -11.29 -7.12
N THR A 249 -9.06 -12.31 -7.09
CA THR A 249 -10.03 -12.57 -6.03
C THR A 249 -9.32 -12.88 -4.71
N VAL A 250 -10.05 -12.74 -3.59
CA VAL A 250 -9.54 -13.10 -2.26
C VAL A 250 -9.33 -14.62 -2.14
N PRO A 251 -10.29 -15.48 -2.54
CA PRO A 251 -10.10 -16.94 -2.47
C PRO A 251 -8.85 -17.41 -3.20
N PHE A 252 -8.63 -16.93 -4.44
CA PHE A 252 -7.44 -17.26 -5.21
C PHE A 252 -6.15 -16.90 -4.45
N ALA A 253 -6.04 -15.67 -3.95
CA ALA A 253 -4.84 -15.23 -3.27
C ALA A 253 -4.57 -15.95 -1.94
N VAL A 254 -5.62 -16.39 -1.23
CA VAL A 254 -5.48 -17.21 -0.01
C VAL A 254 -4.96 -18.60 -0.36
N THR A 255 -5.45 -19.22 -1.43
CA THR A 255 -4.97 -20.53 -1.91
C THR A 255 -3.48 -20.49 -2.28
N TYR A 256 -3.03 -19.45 -2.96
CA TYR A 256 -1.65 -19.33 -3.47
C TYR A 256 -0.74 -18.43 -2.62
N LEU A 257 -1.08 -18.25 -1.34
CA LEU A 257 -0.45 -17.24 -0.49
C LEU A 257 1.02 -17.51 -0.18
N GLU A 258 1.37 -18.79 -0.03
CA GLU A 258 2.73 -19.27 0.26
C GLU A 258 3.48 -19.75 -1.00
N HIS A 259 2.85 -19.64 -2.18
CA HIS A 259 3.51 -19.94 -3.47
C HIS A 259 4.48 -18.84 -3.87
N SER A 260 5.39 -19.17 -4.81
CA SER A 260 6.29 -18.19 -5.41
C SER A 260 5.52 -17.17 -6.25
N THR A 261 6.04 -15.96 -6.36
CA THR A 261 5.40 -14.90 -7.18
C THR A 261 5.39 -15.25 -8.66
N GLU A 262 6.37 -16.02 -9.11
CA GLU A 262 6.57 -16.47 -10.48
C GLU A 262 5.50 -17.50 -10.86
N ASP A 263 5.28 -18.53 -10.03
CA ASP A 263 4.24 -19.54 -10.30
C ASP A 263 2.85 -18.91 -10.34
N VAL A 264 2.57 -17.98 -9.42
CA VAL A 264 1.27 -17.31 -9.35
C VAL A 264 1.07 -16.35 -10.52
N GLN A 265 2.13 -15.70 -11.00
CA GLN A 265 2.07 -14.82 -12.16
C GLN A 265 1.56 -15.56 -13.40
N GLU A 266 2.10 -16.75 -13.68
CA GLU A 266 1.68 -17.57 -14.83
C GLU A 266 0.19 -17.96 -14.73
N LEU A 267 -0.27 -18.33 -13.55
CA LEU A 267 -1.69 -18.65 -13.31
C LEU A 267 -2.61 -17.45 -13.54
N ILE A 268 -2.21 -16.25 -13.10
CA ILE A 268 -2.98 -15.03 -13.34
C ILE A 268 -3.00 -14.70 -14.83
N TYR A 269 -1.86 -14.85 -15.53
CA TYR A 269 -1.74 -14.55 -16.95
C TYR A 269 -2.61 -15.48 -17.81
N GLN A 270 -2.63 -16.78 -17.52
CA GLN A 270 -3.52 -17.75 -18.19
C GLN A 270 -5.01 -17.38 -18.03
N GLN A 271 -5.40 -16.92 -16.83
CA GLN A 271 -6.77 -16.49 -16.57
C GLN A 271 -7.09 -15.16 -17.27
N LEU A 272 -6.11 -14.25 -17.38
CA LEU A 272 -6.26 -13.02 -18.13
C LEU A 272 -6.51 -13.28 -19.62
N GLU A 273 -5.79 -14.22 -20.23
CA GLU A 273 -5.96 -14.59 -21.65
C GLU A 273 -7.39 -15.10 -21.95
N SER A 274 -8.02 -15.79 -21.00
CA SER A 274 -9.43 -16.20 -21.13
C SER A 274 -10.43 -15.04 -21.11
N ILE A 275 -10.06 -13.90 -20.52
CA ILE A 275 -10.91 -12.69 -20.41
C ILE A 275 -10.63 -11.73 -21.57
N LEU A 276 -9.36 -11.54 -21.90
CA LEU A 276 -8.86 -10.66 -22.96
C LEU A 276 -7.99 -11.48 -23.92
N PRO A 277 -8.60 -12.26 -24.83
CA PRO A 277 -7.85 -13.08 -25.78
C PRO A 277 -7.07 -12.20 -26.76
N GLY A 278 -5.88 -12.66 -27.15
CA GLY A 278 -5.05 -11.97 -28.15
C GLY A 278 -4.28 -10.76 -27.62
N LEU A 279 -4.16 -10.60 -26.30
CA LEU A 279 -3.22 -9.62 -25.74
C LEU A 279 -1.79 -9.95 -26.21
N PRO A 280 -1.01 -8.95 -26.66
CA PRO A 280 0.38 -9.16 -27.01
C PRO A 280 1.20 -9.53 -25.78
N GLN A 281 2.41 -10.04 -25.99
CA GLN A 281 3.31 -10.31 -24.87
C GLN A 281 3.76 -8.99 -24.22
N PRO A 282 3.63 -8.84 -22.89
CA PRO A 282 4.14 -7.67 -22.18
C PRO A 282 5.67 -7.68 -22.18
N VAL A 283 6.29 -6.50 -22.25
CA VAL A 283 7.76 -6.38 -22.18
C VAL A 283 8.29 -6.46 -20.77
N VAL A 284 7.48 -6.05 -19.80
CA VAL A 284 7.80 -6.15 -18.37
C VAL A 284 6.55 -6.59 -17.64
N THR A 285 6.72 -7.50 -16.68
CA THR A 285 5.70 -7.88 -15.73
C THR A 285 6.14 -7.54 -14.32
N LYS A 286 5.17 -7.24 -13.45
CA LYS A 286 5.41 -7.04 -12.03
C LYS A 286 4.28 -7.64 -11.21
N CYS A 287 4.56 -8.77 -10.59
CA CYS A 287 3.67 -9.45 -9.66
C CYS A 287 3.91 -8.94 -8.23
N GLN A 288 2.84 -8.50 -7.55
CA GLN A 288 2.87 -8.02 -6.18
C GLN A 288 1.87 -8.79 -5.31
N LYS A 289 2.38 -9.43 -4.26
CA LYS A 289 1.58 -10.04 -3.21
C LYS A 289 1.17 -8.99 -2.17
N TRP A 290 -0.13 -8.80 -1.97
CA TRP A 290 -0.69 -8.02 -0.88
C TRP A 290 -1.22 -8.97 0.19
N ARG A 291 -0.33 -9.44 1.07
CA ARG A 291 -0.70 -10.30 2.21
C ARG A 291 -1.74 -9.64 3.12
N TYR A 292 -1.59 -8.33 3.35
CA TYR A 292 -2.52 -7.51 4.11
C TYR A 292 -3.16 -6.47 3.18
N SER A 293 -4.03 -6.92 2.28
CA SER A 293 -4.63 -6.09 1.23
C SER A 293 -5.63 -5.09 1.80
N GLN A 294 -6.80 -5.54 2.26
CA GLN A 294 -7.88 -4.68 2.78
C GLN A 294 -8.42 -5.26 4.09
N VAL A 295 -8.91 -4.40 4.99
CA VAL A 295 -9.73 -4.87 6.11
C VAL A 295 -11.15 -5.08 5.58
N PRO A 296 -11.70 -6.31 5.62
CA PRO A 296 -13.05 -6.56 5.13
C PRO A 296 -14.05 -5.69 5.89
N ARG A 297 -15.04 -5.14 5.18
CA ARG A 297 -16.18 -4.48 5.82
C ARG A 297 -16.97 -5.53 6.61
N ILE A 298 -16.86 -5.50 7.93
CA ILE A 298 -17.75 -6.25 8.81
C ILE A 298 -18.88 -5.29 9.22
N PRO A 299 -20.17 -5.65 9.02
CA PRO A 299 -21.30 -4.74 9.30
C PRO A 299 -21.37 -4.21 10.74
N CYS A 300 -20.66 -4.83 11.68
CA CYS A 300 -20.74 -4.56 13.12
C CYS A 300 -19.47 -3.94 13.72
N TYR A 301 -18.52 -3.50 12.88
CA TYR A 301 -17.26 -2.94 13.36
C TYR A 301 -16.93 -1.65 12.62
N GLU A 302 -16.89 -0.53 13.34
CA GLU A 302 -16.20 0.66 12.83
C GLU A 302 -14.73 0.28 12.61
N PRO A 303 -14.13 0.60 11.44
CA PRO A 303 -12.73 0.32 11.21
C PRO A 303 -11.90 1.12 12.22
N LYS A 304 -11.48 0.46 13.30
CA LYS A 304 -10.57 1.03 14.28
C LYS A 304 -9.22 1.19 13.61
N VAL A 305 -8.92 2.43 13.21
CA VAL A 305 -7.56 2.90 13.03
C VAL A 305 -6.79 2.55 14.30
N CYS A 306 -5.81 1.66 14.18
CA CYS A 306 -4.88 1.40 15.27
C CYS A 306 -3.59 2.15 14.96
N CYS A 307 -3.55 3.43 15.31
CA CYS A 307 -2.29 4.14 15.49
C CYS A 307 -1.87 3.95 16.94
N LEU A 308 -0.75 3.26 17.14
CA LEU A 308 -0.11 3.22 18.44
C LEU A 308 0.84 4.42 18.51
N SER A 309 0.48 5.40 19.32
CA SER A 309 1.39 6.46 19.75
C SER A 309 1.94 6.05 21.09
N VAL A 310 3.26 6.01 21.22
CA VAL A 310 3.90 5.83 22.52
C VAL A 310 4.64 7.11 22.85
N SER A 311 4.10 7.86 23.81
CA SER A 311 4.68 9.11 24.31
C SER A 311 5.11 8.91 25.76
N ASN A 312 6.32 9.35 26.10
CA ASN A 312 6.74 9.34 27.49
C ASN A 312 6.11 10.54 28.20
N ASN A 313 5.11 10.29 29.06
CA ASN A 313 4.56 11.34 29.92
C ASN A 313 5.32 11.27 31.25
N ILE A 314 6.08 12.33 31.56
CA ILE A 314 6.94 12.48 32.76
C ILE A 314 6.11 12.38 34.08
N ARG A 315 4.79 12.22 34.01
CA ARG A 315 3.92 11.89 35.14
C ARG A 315 2.94 10.77 34.77
N GLY A 316 3.39 9.52 34.99
CA GLY A 316 2.56 8.33 34.89
C GLY A 316 2.51 7.75 33.48
N GLY A 317 3.34 6.73 33.24
CA GLY A 317 3.37 5.96 32.00
C GLY A 317 1.99 5.43 31.63
N ARG A 318 1.33 6.09 30.69
CA ARG A 318 0.15 5.59 29.99
C ARG A 318 0.48 5.46 28.52
N THR A 319 0.51 4.24 28.01
CA THR A 319 0.31 3.97 26.59
C THR A 319 -1.07 4.48 26.23
N THR A 320 -1.14 5.58 25.48
CA THR A 320 -2.43 6.13 25.06
C THR A 320 -2.70 5.64 23.64
N LEU A 321 -3.73 4.81 23.47
CA LEU A 321 -4.29 4.56 22.14
C LEU A 321 -5.04 5.84 21.75
N CYS A 322 -4.34 6.82 21.18
CA CYS A 322 -4.96 8.08 20.81
C CYS A 322 -5.84 7.88 19.57
N HIS A 323 -7.12 8.23 19.69
CA HIS A 323 -7.96 8.53 18.55
C HIS A 323 -7.64 9.97 18.13
N TRP A 324 -6.81 10.13 17.10
CA TRP A 324 -6.44 11.46 16.62
C TRP A 324 -7.54 11.99 15.70
N GLU A 325 -8.34 12.92 16.21
CA GLU A 325 -9.16 13.79 15.36
C GLU A 325 -8.32 15.01 14.98
N HIS A 326 -8.17 15.23 13.69
CA HIS A 326 -7.57 16.40 13.03
C HIS A 326 -6.03 16.46 12.91
N LYS A 327 -5.61 16.46 11.63
CA LYS A 327 -4.27 16.71 11.04
C LYS A 327 -3.24 15.58 10.99
N MET A 328 -3.19 14.63 11.93
CA MET A 328 -2.39 13.38 11.75
C MET A 328 -3.13 12.29 10.96
N PHE A 329 -4.38 12.59 10.57
CA PHE A 329 -5.32 11.72 9.85
C PHE A 329 -4.81 11.32 8.46
N LEU A 330 -3.89 12.08 7.89
CA LEU A 330 -3.37 11.94 6.53
C LEU A 330 -2.51 10.68 6.33
N TRP A 331 -1.71 10.34 7.33
CA TRP A 331 -0.85 9.16 7.32
C TRP A 331 -1.63 7.85 7.45
N VAL A 332 -2.74 7.93 8.19
CA VAL A 332 -3.63 6.80 8.46
C VAL A 332 -4.58 6.54 7.30
N LEU A 333 -5.10 7.59 6.68
CA LEU A 333 -6.07 7.48 5.59
C LEU A 333 -5.47 6.84 4.32
N LEU A 334 -4.15 6.96 4.11
CA LEU A 334 -3.44 6.32 2.99
C LEU A 334 -3.37 4.79 3.09
N SER A 335 -3.85 4.21 4.19
CA SER A 335 -4.00 2.76 4.36
C SER A 335 -5.43 2.23 4.21
N PHE A 336 -6.46 3.07 4.11
CA PHE A 336 -7.85 2.64 4.37
C PHE A 336 -8.94 3.14 3.42
N PHE A 337 -8.60 3.85 2.33
CA PHE A 337 -9.60 4.20 1.31
C PHE A 337 -9.82 3.11 0.25
N PHE A 338 -10.04 1.84 0.62
CA PHE A 338 -10.52 0.79 -0.30
C PHE A 338 -11.38 -0.27 0.37
#